data_AF-A0A1B6GGI0-F1
#
_entry.id   AF-A0A1B6GGI0-F1
#
_cell.length_a   1.000
_cell.length_b   1.000
_cell.length_c   1.000
_cell.angle_alpha   90.00
_cell.angle_beta   90.00
_cell.angle_gamma   90.00
#
_symmetry.space_group_name_H-M   'P 1'
#
loop_
_entity.id
_entity.type
_entity.pdbx_description
1 polymer ?
#
loop_
_entity_poly.entity_id
_entity_poly.type
_entity_poly.pdbx_seq_one_letter_code
_entity_poly.pdbx_strand_id
1 'polypeptide(L)'
;MYVIPFSMGPVGSPLAKLGVELTDSPYVVSSMRIMTKMGAPALKALSNNCDFVKALHTLGTPANGQHEYPSWPCDPERTIILHNAEKNEIMSYGSGYGGNSLLGKKCFALRIGSCIARKEGWLAEHMLILGITNPAGVKRYIVAAFPSACGKTNLAMLQSTLPGYKIECVGDDIAWMKFNERTGKLHAINPENGFFGVAPGTSMETNPNAMKTMFANSVFTNVAATSDGGVFWEGMEKEISPDVAITDWHGKPWNRTMNYPAAHPNSRFCSPANQCPIIDPLWEAPEGVPIDAILFGGRRPAGVPLVYEAFDWEHGVFIGASMRSESTAAAEFKGKVIMHDPFAMRPFFGYNFGQYLEHWLSMNKKPGV
;
A
#
# COMPACT_ATOMS: atom_id res chain seq x y z
N MET A 1 8.59 -25.34 -2.09
CA MET A 1 7.31 -24.66 -1.84
C MET A 1 7.26 -24.27 -0.37
N TYR A 2 7.03 -23.00 -0.10
CA TYR A 2 6.79 -22.41 1.22
C TYR A 2 5.29 -22.29 1.46
N VAL A 3 4.86 -22.45 2.72
CA VAL A 3 3.48 -22.26 3.16
C VAL A 3 3.46 -21.10 4.14
N ILE A 4 2.76 -20.02 3.79
CA ILE A 4 2.75 -18.76 4.53
C ILE A 4 1.35 -18.55 5.12
N PRO A 5 1.07 -18.97 6.36
CA PRO A 5 -0.12 -18.54 7.07
C PRO A 5 0.04 -17.08 7.51
N PHE A 6 -0.92 -16.23 7.18
CA PHE A 6 -0.89 -14.81 7.54
C PHE A 6 -2.26 -14.25 7.90
N SER A 7 -2.23 -13.14 8.65
CA SER A 7 -3.41 -12.34 8.97
C SER A 7 -3.25 -10.94 8.38
N MET A 8 -4.32 -10.46 7.75
CA MET A 8 -4.52 -9.07 7.36
C MET A 8 -5.32 -8.37 8.47
N GLY A 9 -4.73 -7.36 9.09
CA GLY A 9 -5.22 -6.69 10.29
C GLY A 9 -4.70 -7.33 11.58
N PRO A 10 -4.90 -6.68 12.75
CA PRO A 10 -4.51 -7.24 14.04
C PRO A 10 -5.16 -8.60 14.27
N VAL A 11 -4.38 -9.61 14.70
CA VAL A 11 -4.92 -10.95 14.96
C VAL A 11 -5.98 -10.85 16.06
N GLY A 12 -7.20 -11.30 15.75
CA GLY A 12 -8.36 -11.19 16.65
C GLY A 12 -9.21 -9.94 16.46
N SER A 13 -8.82 -9.00 15.59
CA SER A 13 -9.72 -7.91 15.18
C SER A 13 -10.97 -8.48 14.49
N PRO A 14 -12.17 -7.93 14.75
CA PRO A 14 -13.39 -8.31 14.03
C PRO A 14 -13.34 -8.00 12.53
N LEU A 15 -12.43 -7.12 12.10
CA LEU A 15 -12.20 -6.82 10.69
C LEU A 15 -11.05 -7.65 10.08
N ALA A 16 -10.25 -8.33 10.90
CA ALA A 16 -9.13 -9.10 10.37
C ALA A 16 -9.62 -10.29 9.55
N LYS A 17 -8.86 -10.61 8.49
CA LYS A 17 -9.10 -11.79 7.65
C LYS A 17 -7.81 -12.59 7.53
N LEU A 18 -7.96 -13.89 7.38
CA LEU A 18 -6.85 -14.84 7.31
C LEU A 18 -6.59 -15.27 5.88
N GLY A 19 -5.34 -15.61 5.59
CA GLY A 19 -4.94 -16.15 4.30
C GLY A 19 -3.81 -17.16 4.45
N VAL A 20 -3.70 -18.02 3.44
CA VAL A 20 -2.56 -18.93 3.28
C VAL A 20 -2.00 -18.73 1.88
N GLU A 21 -0.75 -18.30 1.81
CA GLU A 21 -0.02 -18.15 0.54
C GLU A 21 0.96 -19.30 0.35
N LEU A 22 0.86 -19.98 -0.80
CA LEU A 22 1.83 -20.95 -1.28
C LEU A 22 2.74 -20.26 -2.28
N THR A 23 4.06 -20.36 -2.08
CA THR A 23 5.03 -19.77 -3.00
C THR A 23 6.30 -20.60 -3.15
N ASP A 24 6.98 -20.48 -4.29
CA ASP A 24 8.34 -20.97 -4.52
C ASP A 24 9.43 -19.91 -4.27
N SER A 25 9.08 -18.68 -3.86
CA SER A 25 10.01 -17.55 -3.72
C SER A 25 10.37 -17.21 -2.27
N PRO A 26 11.65 -17.31 -1.86
CA PRO A 26 12.12 -16.85 -0.54
C PRO A 26 12.00 -15.33 -0.34
N TYR A 27 12.12 -14.55 -1.42
CA TYR A 27 11.92 -13.09 -1.40
C TYR A 27 10.50 -12.75 -0.98
N VAL A 28 9.51 -13.49 -1.49
CA VAL A 28 8.10 -13.34 -1.14
C VAL A 28 7.86 -13.69 0.32
N VAL A 29 8.42 -14.80 0.81
CA VAL A 29 8.32 -15.19 2.23
C VAL A 29 8.84 -14.07 3.14
N SER A 30 10.02 -13.52 2.82
CA SER A 30 10.66 -12.47 3.62
C SER A 30 9.85 -11.17 3.60
N SER A 31 9.32 -10.79 2.43
CA SER A 31 8.50 -9.60 2.27
C SER A 31 7.13 -9.74 2.92
N MET A 32 6.49 -10.90 2.82
CA MET A 32 5.22 -11.20 3.49
C MET A 32 5.36 -11.18 5.01
N ARG A 33 6.51 -11.59 5.55
CA ARG A 33 6.81 -11.46 6.99
C ARG A 33 6.82 -10.00 7.47
N ILE A 34 7.26 -9.07 6.61
CA ILE A 34 7.23 -7.64 6.90
C ILE A 34 5.80 -7.09 6.72
N MET A 35 5.18 -7.41 5.59
CA MET A 35 3.92 -6.78 5.17
C MET A 35 2.66 -7.35 5.82
N THR A 36 2.74 -8.52 6.45
CA THR A 36 1.58 -9.18 7.08
C THR A 36 1.94 -9.75 8.45
N LYS A 37 0.93 -10.07 9.26
CA LYS A 37 1.14 -10.81 10.52
C LYS A 37 1.25 -12.30 10.20
N MET A 38 2.48 -12.72 9.90
CA MET A 38 2.82 -14.06 9.42
C MET A 38 3.16 -15.04 10.56
N GLY A 39 2.81 -16.32 10.38
CA GLY A 39 3.36 -17.43 11.17
C GLY A 39 2.41 -18.01 12.21
N ALA A 40 2.96 -18.43 13.35
CA ALA A 40 2.25 -19.23 14.35
C ALA A 40 0.95 -18.58 14.88
N PRO A 41 0.87 -17.25 15.14
CA PRO A 41 -0.39 -16.63 15.55
C PRO A 41 -1.50 -16.74 14.49
N ALA A 42 -1.17 -16.51 13.21
CA ALA A 42 -2.11 -16.67 12.11
C ALA A 42 -2.51 -18.15 11.92
N LEU A 43 -1.57 -19.08 12.05
CA LEU A 43 -1.84 -20.52 11.98
C LEU A 43 -2.78 -20.99 13.11
N LYS A 44 -2.59 -20.48 14.33
CA LYS A 44 -3.49 -20.77 15.46
C LYS A 44 -4.88 -20.18 15.24
N ALA A 45 -4.98 -19.01 14.60
CA ALA A 45 -6.28 -18.45 14.24
C ALA A 45 -6.98 -19.32 13.18
N LEU A 46 -6.22 -19.85 12.21
CA LEU A 46 -6.72 -20.77 11.17
C LEU A 46 -7.23 -22.11 11.72
N SER A 47 -6.65 -22.64 12.80
CA SER A 47 -7.04 -23.95 13.35
C SER A 47 -8.47 -24.01 13.91
N ASN A 48 -9.15 -22.87 14.05
CA ASN A 48 -10.54 -22.81 14.51
C ASN A 48 -11.57 -23.04 13.39
N ASN A 49 -11.19 -23.73 12.31
CA ASN A 49 -12.02 -24.03 11.13
C ASN A 49 -12.68 -22.80 10.49
N CYS A 50 -11.94 -21.69 10.43
CA CYS A 50 -12.40 -20.45 9.83
C CYS A 50 -12.13 -20.40 8.32
N ASP A 51 -12.98 -19.68 7.59
CA ASP A 51 -12.72 -19.35 6.19
C ASP A 51 -11.44 -18.51 6.06
N PHE A 52 -10.68 -18.77 5.00
CA PHE A 52 -9.44 -18.05 4.68
C PHE A 52 -9.29 -17.86 3.18
N VAL A 53 -8.51 -16.86 2.78
CA VAL A 53 -8.16 -16.65 1.37
C VAL A 53 -7.04 -17.60 0.96
N LYS A 54 -7.29 -18.37 -0.09
CA LYS A 54 -6.32 -19.28 -0.70
C LYS A 54 -5.50 -18.49 -1.72
N ALA A 55 -4.21 -18.36 -1.48
CA ALA A 55 -3.31 -17.63 -2.36
C ALA A 55 -2.25 -18.59 -2.92
N LEU A 56 -2.20 -18.73 -4.24
CA LEU A 56 -1.20 -19.53 -4.94
C LEU A 56 -0.32 -18.60 -5.76
N HIS A 57 0.99 -18.64 -5.51
CA HIS A 57 1.99 -17.88 -6.25
C HIS A 57 3.09 -18.80 -6.77
N THR A 58 3.55 -18.56 -7.99
CA THR A 58 4.79 -19.12 -8.52
C THR A 58 5.51 -18.09 -9.37
N LEU A 59 6.83 -18.07 -9.30
CA LEU A 59 7.67 -17.30 -10.23
C LEU A 59 7.54 -17.78 -11.68
N GLY A 60 6.95 -18.97 -11.89
CA GLY A 60 6.84 -19.61 -13.18
C GLY A 60 8.18 -20.18 -13.65
N THR A 61 8.15 -20.83 -14.81
CA THR A 61 9.34 -21.31 -15.50
C THR A 61 9.11 -21.02 -16.97
N PRO A 62 9.84 -20.09 -17.61
CA PRO A 62 9.67 -19.70 -19.00
C PRO A 62 9.52 -20.88 -19.95
N ALA A 63 8.87 -20.67 -21.10
CA ALA A 63 8.56 -21.75 -22.05
C ALA A 63 9.82 -22.49 -22.56
N ASN A 64 10.95 -21.79 -22.66
CA ASN A 64 12.25 -22.34 -23.01
C ASN A 64 12.98 -23.05 -21.84
N GLY A 65 12.39 -23.07 -20.64
CA GLY A 65 12.95 -23.66 -19.43
C GLY A 65 14.09 -22.86 -18.78
N GLN A 66 14.45 -21.69 -19.33
CA GLN A 66 15.61 -20.92 -18.91
C GLN A 66 15.20 -19.53 -18.42
N HIS A 67 15.59 -19.20 -17.20
CA HIS A 67 15.47 -17.85 -16.66
C HIS A 67 16.61 -16.97 -17.18
N GLU A 68 16.28 -15.82 -17.78
CA GLU A 68 17.29 -14.85 -18.26
C GLU A 68 18.18 -14.34 -17.11
N TYR A 69 17.57 -14.08 -15.95
CA TYR A 69 18.25 -13.68 -14.72
C TYR A 69 17.99 -14.71 -13.61
N PRO A 70 18.89 -15.69 -13.38
CA PRO A 70 18.67 -16.72 -12.35
C PRO A 70 18.51 -16.18 -10.93
N SER A 71 19.11 -15.02 -10.62
CA SER A 71 18.97 -14.33 -9.33
C SER A 71 17.59 -13.66 -9.15
N TRP A 72 16.82 -13.52 -10.23
CA TRP A 72 15.45 -13.01 -10.23
C TRP A 72 14.57 -13.84 -11.17
N PRO A 73 14.21 -15.07 -10.78
CA PRO A 73 13.40 -15.95 -11.62
C PRO A 73 12.04 -15.30 -11.89
N CYS A 74 11.65 -15.26 -13.16
CA CYS A 74 10.34 -14.80 -13.60
C CYS A 74 10.01 -15.42 -14.98
N ASP A 75 8.74 -15.29 -15.37
CA ASP A 75 8.21 -15.61 -16.69
C ASP A 75 7.35 -14.43 -17.20
N PRO A 76 7.98 -13.37 -17.73
CA PRO A 76 7.27 -12.14 -18.09
C PRO A 76 6.18 -12.36 -19.15
N GLU A 77 6.45 -13.18 -20.16
CA GLU A 77 5.52 -13.40 -21.30
C GLU A 77 4.21 -14.07 -20.86
N ARG A 78 4.25 -14.92 -19.83
CA ARG A 78 3.08 -15.64 -19.32
C ARG A 78 2.61 -15.14 -17.96
N THR A 79 3.07 -13.96 -17.53
CA THR A 79 2.67 -13.39 -16.26
C THR A 79 1.15 -13.15 -16.22
N ILE A 80 0.48 -13.71 -15.22
CA ILE A 80 -0.97 -13.57 -15.04
C ILE A 80 -1.33 -13.56 -13.55
N ILE A 81 -2.24 -12.67 -13.18
CA ILE A 81 -2.73 -12.52 -11.80
C ILE A 81 -4.26 -12.61 -11.82
N LEU A 82 -4.78 -13.73 -11.35
CA LEU A 82 -6.20 -14.08 -11.35
C LEU A 82 -6.80 -13.96 -9.95
N HIS A 83 -8.06 -13.53 -9.89
CA HIS A 83 -8.81 -13.35 -8.66
C HIS A 83 -10.17 -14.04 -8.83
N ASN A 84 -10.46 -15.04 -8.00
CA ASN A 84 -11.76 -15.68 -7.92
C ASN A 84 -12.42 -15.33 -6.58
N ALA A 85 -13.18 -14.24 -6.60
CA ALA A 85 -13.83 -13.67 -5.42
C ALA A 85 -15.00 -14.50 -4.87
N GLU A 86 -15.53 -15.45 -5.65
CA GLU A 86 -16.57 -16.36 -5.16
C GLU A 86 -15.97 -17.44 -4.24
N LYS A 87 -14.76 -17.90 -4.58
CA LYS A 87 -14.06 -18.96 -3.83
C LYS A 87 -12.96 -18.44 -2.91
N ASN A 88 -12.80 -17.12 -2.80
CA ASN A 88 -11.71 -16.48 -2.05
C ASN A 88 -10.33 -17.02 -2.48
N GLU A 89 -10.12 -17.14 -3.79
CA GLU A 89 -8.92 -17.72 -4.40
C GLU A 89 -8.16 -16.65 -5.19
N ILE A 90 -6.84 -16.62 -5.02
CA ILE A 90 -5.90 -15.78 -5.78
C ILE A 90 -4.87 -16.72 -6.40
N MET A 91 -4.62 -16.55 -7.70
CA MET A 91 -3.59 -17.29 -8.42
C MET A 91 -2.69 -16.31 -9.16
N SER A 92 -1.40 -16.34 -8.87
CA SER A 92 -0.40 -15.49 -9.51
C SER A 92 0.73 -16.33 -10.09
N TYR A 93 1.05 -16.08 -11.35
CA TYR A 93 2.08 -16.80 -12.09
C TYR A 93 3.03 -15.79 -12.75
N GLY A 94 4.32 -16.09 -12.74
CA GLY A 94 5.31 -15.47 -13.63
C GLY A 94 6.03 -14.23 -13.07
N SER A 95 5.57 -13.65 -11.96
CA SER A 95 6.12 -12.38 -11.45
C SER A 95 6.41 -12.43 -9.94
N GLY A 96 7.69 -12.30 -9.57
CA GLY A 96 8.12 -12.14 -8.18
C GLY A 96 7.97 -10.73 -7.59
N TYR A 97 7.54 -9.75 -8.38
CA TYR A 97 7.52 -8.34 -7.97
C TYR A 97 6.28 -7.92 -7.17
N GLY A 98 6.50 -7.44 -5.94
CA GLY A 98 5.59 -6.59 -5.18
C GLY A 98 4.12 -7.00 -5.24
N GLY A 99 3.26 -6.13 -5.79
CA GLY A 99 1.81 -6.32 -5.84
C GLY A 99 1.32 -7.54 -6.62
N ASN A 100 2.18 -8.20 -7.40
CA ASN A 100 1.88 -9.43 -8.12
C ASN A 100 2.19 -10.68 -7.27
N SER A 101 3.09 -10.58 -6.30
CA SER A 101 3.61 -11.72 -5.54
C SER A 101 3.28 -11.65 -4.05
N LEU A 102 3.16 -10.45 -3.46
CA LEU A 102 2.71 -10.25 -2.08
C LEU A 102 1.18 -10.31 -2.06
N LEU A 103 0.62 -11.52 -2.12
CA LEU A 103 -0.80 -11.71 -2.43
C LEU A 103 -1.73 -11.19 -1.34
N GLY A 104 -1.23 -11.03 -0.10
CA GLY A 104 -1.92 -10.30 0.97
C GLY A 104 -2.20 -8.83 0.67
N LYS A 105 -1.34 -8.15 -0.12
CA LYS A 105 -1.39 -6.69 -0.32
C LYS A 105 -2.50 -6.26 -1.28
N LYS A 106 -2.25 -6.18 -2.59
CA LYS A 106 -3.23 -5.64 -3.54
C LYS A 106 -4.30 -6.67 -3.93
N CYS A 107 -3.90 -7.92 -4.15
CA CYS A 107 -4.78 -8.99 -4.58
C CYS A 107 -5.81 -9.34 -3.51
N PHE A 108 -5.37 -9.56 -2.28
CA PHE A 108 -6.27 -9.79 -1.17
C PHE A 108 -6.83 -8.47 -0.65
N ALA A 109 -6.03 -7.58 -0.04
CA ALA A 109 -6.61 -6.52 0.78
C ALA A 109 -7.49 -5.51 0.04
N LEU A 110 -7.35 -5.37 -1.28
CA LEU A 110 -8.23 -4.52 -2.10
C LEU A 110 -9.18 -5.32 -3.00
N ARG A 111 -8.71 -6.21 -3.86
CA ARG A 111 -9.59 -6.87 -4.85
C ARG A 111 -10.52 -7.89 -4.19
N ILE A 112 -10.00 -8.93 -3.55
CA ILE A 112 -10.82 -9.88 -2.80
C ILE A 112 -11.48 -9.18 -1.60
N GLY A 113 -10.74 -8.29 -0.93
CA GLY A 113 -11.17 -7.51 0.23
C GLY A 113 -12.41 -6.70 -0.07
N SER A 114 -12.47 -5.96 -1.18
CA SER A 114 -13.65 -5.15 -1.56
C SER A 114 -14.87 -6.02 -1.87
N CYS A 115 -14.68 -7.21 -2.45
CA CYS A 115 -15.78 -8.17 -2.64
C CYS A 115 -16.34 -8.68 -1.31
N ILE A 116 -15.47 -9.00 -0.35
CA ILE A 116 -15.88 -9.40 1.01
C ILE A 116 -16.57 -8.21 1.71
N ALA A 117 -15.98 -7.02 1.60
CA ALA A 117 -16.47 -5.79 2.19
C ALA A 117 -17.90 -5.46 1.75
N ARG A 118 -18.19 -5.59 0.45
CA ARG A 118 -19.55 -5.45 -0.06
C ARG A 118 -20.51 -6.45 0.56
N LYS A 119 -20.16 -7.73 0.58
CA LYS A 119 -21.00 -8.82 1.12
C LYS A 119 -21.30 -8.63 2.62
N GLU A 120 -20.34 -8.11 3.37
CA GLU A 120 -20.38 -7.99 4.83
C GLU A 120 -20.68 -6.56 5.34
N GLY A 121 -20.93 -5.61 4.44
CA GLY A 121 -21.34 -4.24 4.79
C GLY A 121 -20.24 -3.33 5.34
N TRP A 122 -18.99 -3.47 4.87
CA TRP A 122 -17.84 -2.62 5.20
C TRP A 122 -17.11 -2.15 3.91
N LEU A 123 -16.00 -1.40 4.02
CA LEU A 123 -15.25 -0.80 2.91
C LEU A 123 -13.78 -1.25 2.92
N ALA A 124 -13.24 -1.64 1.76
CA ALA A 124 -11.83 -1.98 1.59
C ALA A 124 -11.20 -1.04 0.55
N GLU A 125 -10.35 -0.13 1.01
CA GLU A 125 -10.02 1.08 0.25
C GLU A 125 -8.53 1.32 0.11
N HIS A 126 -8.14 1.89 -1.02
CA HIS A 126 -6.75 2.30 -1.32
C HIS A 126 -6.44 3.64 -0.64
N MET A 127 -6.48 3.64 0.69
CA MET A 127 -6.35 4.83 1.52
C MET A 127 -5.23 4.68 2.54
N LEU A 128 -4.50 5.77 2.78
CA LEU A 128 -3.74 5.91 4.03
C LEU A 128 -4.67 6.14 5.21
N ILE A 129 -4.16 5.96 6.43
CA ILE A 129 -4.79 6.34 7.68
C ILE A 129 -3.76 7.09 8.53
N LEU A 130 -4.09 8.31 8.96
CA LEU A 130 -3.26 9.10 9.86
C LEU A 130 -4.06 9.69 11.02
N GLY A 131 -3.40 9.87 12.16
CA GLY A 131 -3.86 10.69 13.26
C GLY A 131 -3.21 12.07 13.19
N ILE A 132 -4.01 13.13 13.36
CA ILE A 132 -3.52 14.50 13.49
C ILE A 132 -3.95 15.06 14.84
N THR A 133 -2.98 15.52 15.63
CA THR A 133 -3.21 16.22 16.89
C THR A 133 -2.91 17.70 16.71
N ASN A 134 -3.87 18.55 17.03
CA ASN A 134 -3.72 20.01 16.92
C ASN A 134 -3.01 20.61 18.16
N PRO A 135 -2.66 21.92 18.16
CA PRO A 135 -1.99 22.56 19.29
C PRO A 135 -2.79 22.57 20.60
N ALA A 136 -4.11 22.35 20.54
CA ALA A 136 -4.97 22.22 21.72
C ALA A 136 -5.03 20.78 22.27
N GLY A 137 -4.26 19.85 21.69
CA GLY A 137 -4.24 18.44 22.10
C GLY A 137 -5.41 17.61 21.58
N VAL A 138 -6.24 18.14 20.67
CA VAL A 138 -7.36 17.40 20.08
C VAL A 138 -6.85 16.56 18.92
N LYS A 139 -7.05 15.25 19.01
CA LYS A 139 -6.69 14.27 17.98
C LYS A 139 -7.89 13.90 17.12
N ARG A 140 -7.68 13.82 15.80
CA ARG A 140 -8.65 13.38 14.78
C ARG A 140 -7.96 12.39 13.84
N TYR A 141 -8.70 11.45 13.27
CA TYR A 141 -8.16 10.54 12.26
C TYR A 141 -8.74 10.82 10.88
N ILE A 142 -7.87 10.75 9.88
CA ILE A 142 -8.16 11.07 8.49
C ILE A 142 -7.72 9.89 7.64
N VAL A 143 -8.54 9.55 6.64
CA VAL A 143 -8.13 8.67 5.55
C VAL A 143 -8.00 9.46 4.25
N ALA A 144 -7.09 9.05 3.37
CA ALA A 144 -6.92 9.73 2.08
C ALA A 144 -6.64 8.74 0.95
N ALA A 145 -7.47 8.79 -0.10
CA ALA A 145 -7.28 8.02 -1.33
C ALA A 145 -6.60 8.87 -2.39
N PHE A 146 -5.32 8.58 -2.63
CA PHE A 146 -4.56 9.10 -3.77
C PHE A 146 -4.05 7.94 -4.62
N PRO A 147 -4.01 8.09 -5.96
CA PRO A 147 -3.41 7.09 -6.84
C PRO A 147 -1.99 6.71 -6.44
N SER A 148 -1.53 5.56 -6.94
CA SER A 148 -0.15 5.11 -6.70
C SER A 148 0.87 6.18 -7.10
N ALA A 149 1.88 6.39 -6.26
CA ALA A 149 2.90 7.44 -6.41
C ALA A 149 2.35 8.90 -6.43
N CYS A 150 1.21 9.15 -5.80
CA CYS A 150 0.64 10.49 -5.60
C CYS A 150 0.68 10.99 -4.14
N GLY A 151 1.63 10.49 -3.34
CA GLY A 151 1.98 11.11 -2.05
C GLY A 151 1.34 10.52 -0.79
N LYS A 152 0.69 9.34 -0.86
CA LYS A 152 0.10 8.73 0.35
C LYS A 152 1.11 8.50 1.47
N THR A 153 2.24 7.84 1.19
CA THR A 153 3.29 7.59 2.20
C THR A 153 3.87 8.89 2.77
N ASN A 154 4.07 9.92 1.94
CA ASN A 154 4.52 11.23 2.42
C ASN A 154 3.50 11.89 3.37
N LEU A 155 2.21 11.82 3.06
CA LEU A 155 1.18 12.41 3.90
C LEU A 155 0.96 11.60 5.20
N ALA A 156 0.94 10.28 5.11
CA ALA A 156 0.76 9.39 6.26
C ALA A 156 1.89 9.52 7.30
N MET A 157 3.10 9.86 6.83
CA MET A 157 4.29 10.03 7.67
C MET A 157 4.78 11.48 7.73
N LEU A 158 3.91 12.44 7.48
CA LEU A 158 4.28 13.85 7.33
C LEU A 158 4.92 14.39 8.61
N GLN A 159 6.06 15.07 8.48
CA GLN A 159 6.56 15.95 9.53
C GLN A 159 5.93 17.34 9.34
N SER A 160 5.04 17.73 10.27
CA SER A 160 4.36 19.03 10.19
C SER A 160 5.37 20.17 10.23
N THR A 161 5.23 21.11 9.29
CA THR A 161 5.92 22.41 9.32
C THR A 161 5.19 23.43 10.19
N LEU A 162 3.92 23.15 10.55
CA LEU A 162 3.13 23.99 11.42
C LEU A 162 3.43 23.68 12.90
N PRO A 163 3.80 24.67 13.73
CA PRO A 163 4.07 24.46 15.15
C PRO A 163 2.87 23.88 15.90
N GLY A 164 3.15 22.95 16.82
CA GLY A 164 2.13 22.34 17.70
C GLY A 164 1.24 21.29 17.04
N TYR A 165 1.33 21.09 15.72
CA TYR A 165 0.66 19.97 15.04
C TYR A 165 1.54 18.73 15.05
N LYS A 166 0.97 17.60 15.43
CA LYS A 166 1.62 16.28 15.43
C LYS A 166 0.86 15.34 14.49
N ILE A 167 1.60 14.64 13.64
CA ILE A 167 1.08 13.59 12.76
C ILE A 167 1.57 12.24 13.26
N GLU A 168 0.69 11.25 13.25
CA GLU A 168 0.98 9.86 13.60
C GLU A 168 0.42 8.93 12.51
N CYS A 169 1.18 7.91 12.13
CA CYS A 169 0.87 7.02 11.03
C CYS A 169 0.14 5.76 11.53
N VAL A 170 -1.03 5.45 11.00
CA VAL A 170 -1.69 4.15 11.22
C VAL A 170 -1.42 3.20 10.05
N GLY A 171 -1.47 3.70 8.82
CA GLY A 171 -1.16 2.96 7.59
C GLY A 171 -1.01 3.90 6.40
N ASP A 172 -0.29 3.48 5.36
CA ASP A 172 0.07 4.38 4.25
C ASP A 172 -0.59 4.03 2.89
N ASP A 173 -1.31 2.91 2.80
CA ASP A 173 -1.74 2.38 1.51
C ASP A 173 -3.12 1.74 1.51
N ILE A 174 -3.53 1.04 2.57
CA ILE A 174 -4.79 0.29 2.61
C ILE A 174 -5.55 0.59 3.91
N ALA A 175 -6.85 0.82 3.79
CA ALA A 175 -7.76 0.98 4.91
C ALA A 175 -8.95 0.02 4.80
N TRP A 176 -9.24 -0.72 5.86
CA TRP A 176 -10.49 -1.46 6.01
C TRP A 176 -11.38 -0.74 7.01
N MET A 177 -12.55 -0.31 6.57
CA MET A 177 -13.40 0.60 7.32
C MET A 177 -14.80 0.06 7.52
N LYS A 178 -15.32 0.14 8.74
CA LYS A 178 -16.69 -0.28 9.08
C LYS A 178 -17.30 0.67 10.08
N PHE A 179 -18.58 1.00 9.90
CA PHE A 179 -19.33 1.72 10.93
C PHE A 179 -19.41 0.86 12.19
N ASN A 180 -18.89 1.41 13.27
CA ASN A 180 -18.93 0.79 14.57
C ASN A 180 -20.32 1.02 15.16
N GLU A 181 -21.06 -0.07 15.40
CA GLU A 181 -22.45 -0.02 15.87
C GLU A 181 -22.59 0.65 17.25
N ARG A 182 -21.53 0.62 18.08
CA ARG A 182 -21.56 1.22 19.42
C ARG A 182 -21.32 2.73 19.39
N THR A 183 -20.46 3.20 18.49
CA THR A 183 -20.09 4.63 18.42
C THR A 183 -20.85 5.39 17.33
N GLY A 184 -21.46 4.68 16.38
CA GLY A 184 -22.06 5.28 15.16
C GLY A 184 -21.02 5.85 14.20
N LYS A 185 -19.72 5.72 14.49
CA LYS A 185 -18.65 6.29 13.66
C LYS A 185 -18.07 5.27 12.70
N LEU A 186 -17.58 5.73 11.56
CA LEU A 186 -16.72 4.92 10.70
C LEU A 186 -15.40 4.68 11.42
N HIS A 187 -15.04 3.42 11.65
CA HIS A 187 -13.74 3.03 12.20
C HIS A 187 -12.89 2.39 11.12
N ALA A 188 -11.58 2.63 11.13
CA ALA A 188 -10.63 2.07 10.17
C ALA A 188 -9.51 1.28 10.86
N ILE A 189 -9.13 0.15 10.28
CA ILE A 189 -7.87 -0.54 10.56
C ILE A 189 -6.96 -0.48 9.35
N ASN A 190 -5.64 -0.47 9.60
CA ASN A 190 -4.65 -0.83 8.60
C ASN A 190 -4.53 -2.37 8.57
N PRO A 191 -4.87 -3.04 7.45
CA PRO A 191 -4.70 -4.48 7.36
C PRO A 191 -3.24 -4.92 7.20
N GLU A 192 -2.34 -4.00 6.84
CA GLU A 192 -0.93 -4.30 6.60
C GLU A 192 -0.09 -4.23 7.90
N ASN A 193 1.10 -4.81 7.86
CA ASN A 193 2.05 -4.84 8.97
C ASN A 193 3.38 -4.10 8.68
N GLY A 194 3.49 -3.53 7.49
CA GLY A 194 4.69 -2.86 7.00
C GLY A 194 4.37 -1.84 5.92
N PHE A 195 5.41 -1.15 5.47
CA PHE A 195 5.35 -0.18 4.39
C PHE A 195 6.07 -0.73 3.18
N PHE A 196 5.41 -0.69 2.02
CA PHE A 196 5.99 -1.05 0.72
C PHE A 196 6.09 0.22 -0.15
N GLY A 197 6.86 1.18 0.33
CA GLY A 197 6.91 2.54 -0.19
C GLY A 197 7.78 2.68 -1.44
N VAL A 198 7.47 3.67 -2.27
CA VAL A 198 8.31 4.09 -3.41
C VAL A 198 9.57 4.75 -2.86
N ALA A 199 10.74 4.28 -3.28
CA ALA A 199 12.01 4.85 -2.81
C ALA A 199 12.33 6.20 -3.50
N PRO A 200 12.32 6.33 -4.85
CA PRO A 200 12.73 7.56 -5.53
C PRO A 200 11.93 8.78 -5.08
N GLY A 201 12.63 9.89 -4.85
CA GLY A 201 12.08 11.12 -4.27
C GLY A 201 11.96 11.13 -2.74
N THR A 202 12.22 10.02 -2.05
CA THR A 202 12.28 9.96 -0.58
C THR A 202 13.63 10.48 -0.10
N SER A 203 13.63 11.45 0.81
CA SER A 203 14.86 12.07 1.31
C SER A 203 14.63 12.60 2.73
N MET A 204 15.68 13.11 3.38
CA MET A 204 15.51 13.76 4.69
C MET A 204 14.69 15.06 4.60
N GLU A 205 14.60 15.65 3.40
CA GLU A 205 13.79 16.82 3.10
C GLU A 205 12.32 16.45 2.86
N THR A 206 12.04 15.38 2.11
CA THR A 206 10.68 15.05 1.67
C THR A 206 9.93 14.10 2.59
N ASN A 207 10.63 13.18 3.26
CA ASN A 207 10.03 12.25 4.23
C ASN A 207 11.09 11.70 5.22
N PRO A 208 11.50 12.52 6.20
CA PRO A 208 12.50 12.11 7.20
C PRO A 208 12.05 10.94 8.07
N ASN A 209 10.73 10.75 8.25
CA ASN A 209 10.20 9.62 9.01
C ASN A 209 10.38 8.31 8.25
N ALA A 210 10.11 8.28 6.93
CA ALA A 210 10.39 7.11 6.11
C ALA A 210 11.89 6.78 6.09
N MET A 211 12.77 7.78 5.95
CA MET A 211 14.22 7.59 6.01
C MET A 211 14.63 6.90 7.33
N LYS A 212 14.16 7.40 8.47
CA LYS A 212 14.44 6.76 9.79
C LYS A 212 13.84 5.36 9.94
N THR A 213 12.78 5.05 9.19
CA THR A 213 12.10 3.75 9.24
C THR A 213 12.87 2.67 8.47
N MET A 214 13.44 3.02 7.31
CA MET A 214 13.90 2.03 6.32
C MET A 214 15.34 1.56 6.48
N PHE A 215 16.18 2.23 7.26
CA PHE A 215 17.59 1.84 7.45
C PHE A 215 17.82 0.79 8.56
N ALA A 216 16.82 -0.04 8.84
CA ALA A 216 16.94 -1.24 9.66
C ALA A 216 15.91 -2.29 9.22
N ASN A 217 16.27 -3.58 9.28
CA ASN A 217 15.38 -4.73 9.02
C ASN A 217 14.50 -4.60 7.76
N SER A 218 15.00 -3.95 6.71
CA SER A 218 14.24 -3.63 5.50
C SER A 218 14.82 -4.33 4.28
N VAL A 219 13.95 -4.59 3.30
CA VAL A 219 14.35 -5.13 2.00
C VAL A 219 14.17 -4.02 0.96
N PHE A 220 15.22 -3.72 0.21
CA PHE A 220 15.16 -2.80 -0.92
C PHE A 220 15.14 -3.56 -2.24
N THR A 221 14.34 -3.09 -3.19
CA THR A 221 14.17 -3.73 -4.50
C THR A 221 14.35 -2.69 -5.61
N ASN A 222 15.31 -2.94 -6.50
CA ASN A 222 15.67 -2.11 -7.66
C ASN A 222 16.14 -0.67 -7.32
N VAL A 223 16.71 -0.46 -6.13
CA VAL A 223 17.47 0.76 -5.81
C VAL A 223 18.92 0.59 -6.26
N ALA A 224 19.67 1.69 -6.32
CA ALA A 224 21.12 1.63 -6.52
C ALA A 224 21.82 1.26 -5.21
N ALA A 225 23.01 0.66 -5.31
CA ALA A 225 23.88 0.35 -4.19
C ALA A 225 25.07 1.30 -4.15
N THR A 226 25.55 1.65 -2.96
CA THR A 226 26.73 2.51 -2.76
C THR A 226 27.94 1.71 -2.30
N SER A 227 29.15 2.19 -2.61
CA SER A 227 30.40 1.48 -2.29
C SER A 227 30.69 1.31 -0.80
N ASP A 228 30.04 2.09 0.06
CA ASP A 228 30.10 2.01 1.52
C ASP A 228 29.03 1.08 2.13
N GLY A 229 28.28 0.35 1.30
CA GLY A 229 27.28 -0.64 1.73
C GLY A 229 25.87 -0.06 1.96
N GLY A 230 25.63 1.19 1.55
CA GLY A 230 24.32 1.83 1.56
C GLY A 230 23.53 1.66 0.26
N VAL A 231 22.53 2.54 0.09
CA VAL A 231 21.62 2.57 -1.06
C VAL A 231 21.50 4.00 -1.59
N PHE A 232 21.12 4.12 -2.86
CA PHE A 232 20.89 5.39 -3.52
C PHE A 232 19.69 5.34 -4.46
N TRP A 233 19.03 6.49 -4.63
CA TRP A 233 18.02 6.75 -5.64
C TRP A 233 17.94 8.24 -5.92
N GLU A 234 17.26 8.62 -7.01
CA GLU A 234 17.05 10.01 -7.39
C GLU A 234 16.33 10.78 -6.27
N GLY A 235 16.93 11.89 -5.83
CA GLY A 235 16.48 12.69 -4.70
C GLY A 235 17.32 12.53 -3.42
N MET A 236 18.30 11.63 -3.40
CA MET A 236 19.27 11.46 -2.30
C MET A 236 20.61 12.19 -2.53
N GLU A 237 20.71 13.09 -3.52
CA GLU A 237 21.99 13.67 -3.93
C GLU A 237 22.66 14.51 -2.82
N LYS A 238 21.88 14.99 -1.84
CA LYS A 238 22.36 15.75 -0.68
C LYS A 238 22.72 14.84 0.51
N GLU A 239 22.22 13.60 0.52
CA GLU A 239 22.40 12.61 1.58
C GLU A 239 23.66 11.78 1.40
N ILE A 240 24.17 11.66 0.16
CA ILE A 240 25.34 10.85 -0.18
C ILE A 240 26.50 11.74 -0.64
N SER A 241 27.69 11.48 -0.07
CA SER A 241 28.93 12.15 -0.47
C SER A 241 29.22 11.96 -1.97
N PRO A 242 29.70 12.98 -2.70
CA PRO A 242 30.10 12.85 -4.10
C PRO A 242 31.21 11.81 -4.36
N ASP A 243 32.02 11.49 -3.35
CA ASP A 243 33.15 10.55 -3.46
C ASP A 243 32.71 9.07 -3.37
N VAL A 244 31.46 8.81 -3.01
CA VAL A 244 30.91 7.45 -2.90
C VAL A 244 30.50 6.94 -4.28
N ALA A 245 31.08 5.82 -4.69
CA ALA A 245 30.74 5.20 -5.96
C ALA A 245 29.35 4.54 -5.90
N ILE A 246 28.61 4.61 -7.00
CA ILE A 246 27.24 4.13 -7.11
C ILE A 246 27.17 3.04 -8.19
N THR A 247 26.47 1.96 -7.89
CA THR A 247 26.11 0.91 -8.84
C THR A 247 24.60 0.96 -9.05
N ASP A 248 24.15 1.13 -10.28
CA ASP A 248 22.72 1.21 -10.61
C ASP A 248 21.98 -0.12 -10.35
N TRP A 249 20.65 -0.06 -10.46
CA TRP A 249 19.78 -1.22 -10.24
C TRP A 249 19.93 -2.35 -11.28
N HIS A 250 20.67 -2.12 -12.37
CA HIS A 250 21.07 -3.17 -13.32
C HIS A 250 22.44 -3.79 -12.99
N GLY A 251 23.08 -3.35 -11.91
CA GLY A 251 24.41 -3.82 -11.50
C GLY A 251 25.56 -3.16 -12.24
N LYS A 252 25.36 -1.99 -12.86
CA LYS A 252 26.40 -1.28 -13.63
C LYS A 252 26.92 -0.05 -12.87
N PRO A 253 28.21 0.31 -13.00
CA PRO A 253 28.71 1.58 -12.46
C PRO A 253 27.89 2.76 -12.98
N TRP A 254 27.55 3.67 -12.07
CA TRP A 254 26.72 4.83 -12.36
C TRP A 254 27.31 6.10 -11.75
N ASN A 255 27.08 7.23 -12.41
CA ASN A 255 27.42 8.54 -11.85
C ASN A 255 26.34 9.59 -12.21
N ARG A 256 26.35 10.70 -11.47
CA ARG A 256 25.34 11.76 -11.56
C ARG A 256 25.29 12.51 -12.90
N THR A 257 26.23 12.28 -13.81
CA THR A 257 26.23 12.89 -15.16
C THR A 257 25.48 12.05 -16.20
N MET A 258 25.12 10.81 -15.85
CA MET A 258 24.38 9.92 -16.74
C MET A 258 22.94 10.41 -16.95
N ASN A 259 22.41 10.18 -18.16
CA ASN A 259 21.07 10.62 -18.57
C ASN A 259 19.96 9.60 -18.25
N TYR A 260 20.25 8.59 -17.42
CA TYR A 260 19.32 7.57 -16.97
C TYR A 260 19.43 7.40 -15.44
N PRO A 261 18.34 7.03 -14.76
CA PRO A 261 18.32 6.95 -13.30
C PRO A 261 19.13 5.76 -12.78
N ALA A 262 19.75 5.94 -11.61
CA ALA A 262 20.45 4.91 -10.85
C ALA A 262 19.49 3.89 -10.25
N ALA A 263 18.29 4.31 -9.82
CA ALA A 263 17.25 3.43 -9.31
C ALA A 263 16.09 3.29 -10.30
N HIS A 264 15.37 2.17 -10.28
CA HIS A 264 14.14 2.06 -11.06
C HIS A 264 13.10 3.07 -10.56
N PRO A 265 12.33 3.78 -11.41
CA PRO A 265 11.35 4.79 -10.96
C PRO A 265 10.24 4.26 -10.03
N ASN A 266 10.02 2.95 -10.02
CA ASN A 266 9.10 2.26 -9.11
C ASN A 266 9.83 1.39 -8.08
N SER A 267 11.13 1.60 -7.84
CA SER A 267 11.89 0.86 -6.82
C SER A 267 11.30 1.09 -5.43
N ARG A 268 11.49 0.10 -4.55
CA ARG A 268 10.73 -0.01 -3.31
C ARG A 268 11.64 -0.24 -2.11
N PHE A 269 11.23 0.28 -0.97
CA PHE A 269 11.61 -0.24 0.33
C PHE A 269 10.44 -1.03 0.93
N CYS A 270 10.75 -2.13 1.61
CA CYS A 270 9.83 -2.97 2.35
C CYS A 270 10.28 -2.97 3.81
N SER A 271 9.56 -2.25 4.68
CA SER A 271 10.00 -1.96 6.05
C SER A 271 8.91 -2.25 7.08
N PRO A 272 9.25 -2.81 8.27
CA PRO A 272 8.27 -3.05 9.34
C PRO A 272 7.62 -1.75 9.83
N ALA A 273 6.30 -1.76 10.02
CA ALA A 273 5.56 -0.54 10.37
C ALA A 273 5.95 0.00 11.76
N ASN A 274 6.19 -0.91 12.70
CA ASN A 274 6.60 -0.59 14.08
C ASN A 274 7.94 0.14 14.20
N GLN A 275 8.73 0.24 13.13
CA GLN A 275 9.96 1.04 13.09
C GLN A 275 9.72 2.51 12.78
N CYS A 276 8.51 2.87 12.35
CA CYS A 276 8.21 4.26 12.05
C CYS A 276 8.24 5.08 13.35
N PRO A 277 9.05 6.16 13.42
CA PRO A 277 9.22 6.94 14.66
C PRO A 277 7.95 7.68 15.08
N ILE A 278 6.96 7.76 14.20
CA ILE A 278 5.65 8.37 14.44
C ILE A 278 4.51 7.36 14.23
N ILE A 279 4.77 6.06 14.36
CA ILE A 279 3.69 5.07 14.32
C ILE A 279 2.67 5.40 15.43
N ASP A 280 1.40 5.40 15.06
CA ASP A 280 0.31 5.72 15.99
C ASP A 280 0.19 4.64 17.06
N PRO A 281 0.01 4.96 18.35
CA PRO A 281 -0.14 3.94 19.39
C PRO A 281 -1.36 3.02 19.19
N LEU A 282 -2.37 3.44 18.42
CA LEU A 282 -3.55 2.65 18.08
C LEU A 282 -3.47 2.00 16.69
N TRP A 283 -2.30 1.96 16.05
CA TRP A 283 -2.17 1.41 14.68
C TRP A 283 -2.57 -0.07 14.56
N GLU A 284 -2.48 -0.83 15.67
CA GLU A 284 -2.95 -2.22 15.77
C GLU A 284 -4.17 -2.41 16.67
N ALA A 285 -4.89 -1.34 17.01
CA ALA A 285 -6.10 -1.43 17.81
C ALA A 285 -7.14 -2.33 17.09
N PRO A 286 -7.61 -3.43 17.72
CA PRO A 286 -8.54 -4.37 17.07
C PRO A 286 -9.82 -3.70 16.56
N GLU A 287 -10.33 -2.72 17.27
CA GLU A 287 -11.52 -1.93 16.97
C GLU A 287 -11.31 -0.83 15.91
N GLY A 288 -10.06 -0.56 15.52
CA GLY A 288 -9.69 0.51 14.62
C GLY A 288 -9.89 1.93 15.19
N VAL A 289 -9.44 2.91 14.42
CA VAL A 289 -9.50 4.33 14.80
C VAL A 289 -10.71 5.03 14.18
N PRO A 290 -11.40 5.94 14.89
CA PRO A 290 -12.58 6.62 14.37
C PRO A 290 -12.20 7.68 13.34
N ILE A 291 -12.77 7.59 12.13
CA ILE A 291 -12.48 8.49 11.01
C ILE A 291 -13.39 9.71 11.05
N ASP A 292 -12.79 10.89 11.00
CA ASP A 292 -13.50 12.18 10.98
C ASP A 292 -13.45 12.87 9.60
N ALA A 293 -12.56 12.46 8.69
CA ALA A 293 -12.50 12.99 7.32
C ALA A 293 -11.96 11.97 6.30
N ILE A 294 -12.47 12.05 5.07
CA ILE A 294 -12.01 11.28 3.90
C ILE A 294 -11.52 12.28 2.85
N LEU A 295 -10.27 12.15 2.40
CA LEU A 295 -9.70 13.00 1.38
C LEU A 295 -9.57 12.25 0.04
N PHE A 296 -9.88 12.95 -1.04
CA PHE A 296 -9.65 12.50 -2.42
C PHE A 296 -8.68 13.46 -3.11
N GLY A 297 -7.79 12.93 -3.95
CA GLY A 297 -6.80 13.76 -4.63
C GLY A 297 -5.95 13.02 -5.65
N GLY A 298 -5.28 13.79 -6.52
CA GLY A 298 -4.44 13.26 -7.58
C GLY A 298 -3.62 14.37 -8.23
N ARG A 299 -2.71 14.01 -9.14
CA ARG A 299 -1.86 14.98 -9.84
C ARG A 299 -2.66 15.71 -10.91
N ARG A 300 -2.93 17.00 -10.68
CA ARG A 300 -3.68 17.88 -11.59
C ARG A 300 -2.88 19.16 -11.84
N PRO A 301 -2.25 19.33 -13.02
CA PRO A 301 -1.41 20.48 -13.30
C PRO A 301 -2.20 21.79 -13.48
N ALA A 302 -3.51 21.70 -13.70
CA ALA A 302 -4.38 22.86 -13.89
C ALA A 302 -5.83 22.58 -13.48
N GLY A 303 -6.54 23.65 -13.11
CA GLY A 303 -8.00 23.72 -12.97
C GLY A 303 -8.58 23.25 -11.64
N VAL A 304 -7.98 22.29 -10.95
CA VAL A 304 -8.45 21.83 -9.63
C VAL A 304 -7.78 22.69 -8.54
N PRO A 305 -8.53 23.27 -7.58
CA PRO A 305 -7.94 24.07 -6.50
C PRO A 305 -7.16 23.19 -5.50
N LEU A 306 -6.39 23.81 -4.60
CA LEU A 306 -5.57 23.11 -3.61
C LEU A 306 -6.41 22.21 -2.69
N VAL A 307 -7.52 22.73 -2.18
CA VAL A 307 -8.46 22.02 -1.31
C VAL A 307 -9.86 22.61 -1.50
N TYR A 308 -10.88 21.75 -1.47
CA TYR A 308 -12.29 22.12 -1.43
C TYR A 308 -13.06 21.03 -0.69
N GLU A 309 -14.20 21.39 -0.11
CA GLU A 309 -15.05 20.47 0.67
C GLU A 309 -16.25 20.03 -0.18
N ALA A 310 -16.67 18.78 -0.02
CA ALA A 310 -17.94 18.30 -0.55
C ALA A 310 -19.11 19.00 0.15
N PHE A 311 -20.28 19.02 -0.48
CA PHE A 311 -21.48 19.63 0.13
C PHE A 311 -22.17 18.66 1.10
N ASP A 312 -22.07 17.37 0.78
CA ASP A 312 -22.69 16.26 1.48
C ASP A 312 -21.98 14.95 1.06
N TRP A 313 -22.46 13.82 1.58
CA TRP A 313 -21.90 12.50 1.31
C TRP A 313 -22.01 12.12 -0.17
N GLU A 314 -23.18 12.32 -0.79
CA GLU A 314 -23.43 12.02 -2.19
C GLU A 314 -22.50 12.81 -3.12
N HIS A 315 -22.31 14.10 -2.87
CA HIS A 315 -21.35 14.93 -3.59
C HIS A 315 -19.92 14.44 -3.36
N GLY A 316 -19.57 14.01 -2.14
CA GLY A 316 -18.29 13.37 -1.83
C GLY A 316 -18.04 12.10 -2.64
N VAL A 317 -19.06 11.23 -2.76
CA VAL A 317 -18.99 10.02 -3.59
C VAL A 317 -18.81 10.38 -5.07
N PHE A 318 -19.50 11.41 -5.56
CA PHE A 318 -19.31 11.92 -6.92
C PHE A 318 -17.88 12.45 -7.14
N ILE A 319 -17.33 13.21 -6.18
CA ILE A 319 -15.95 13.70 -6.23
C ILE A 319 -14.98 12.51 -6.35
N GLY A 320 -15.13 11.50 -5.49
CA GLY A 320 -14.35 10.26 -5.55
C GLY A 320 -14.46 9.55 -6.90
N ALA A 321 -15.68 9.44 -7.46
CA ALA A 321 -15.93 8.82 -8.76
C ALA A 321 -15.33 9.61 -9.93
N SER A 322 -15.24 10.93 -9.80
CA SER A 322 -14.72 11.84 -10.82
C SER A 322 -13.20 12.02 -10.79
N MET A 323 -12.51 11.38 -9.84
CA MET A 323 -11.06 11.51 -9.66
C MET A 323 -10.28 11.22 -10.95
N ARG A 324 -9.34 12.11 -11.24
CA ARG A 324 -8.37 12.01 -12.33
C ARG A 324 -6.98 12.37 -11.86
N SER A 325 -5.96 11.75 -12.44
CA SER A 325 -4.55 12.01 -12.12
C SER A 325 -3.67 11.81 -13.34
N GLU A 326 -2.53 12.51 -13.41
CA GLU A 326 -1.43 12.14 -14.30
C GLU A 326 -0.99 10.69 -14.04
N SER A 327 -0.71 9.96 -15.12
CA SER A 327 -0.11 8.62 -15.10
C SER A 327 1.24 8.62 -14.37
N THR A 328 1.52 7.55 -13.63
CA THR A 328 2.75 7.35 -12.87
C THR A 328 3.45 6.05 -13.26
N ALA A 329 4.72 5.90 -12.91
CA ALA A 329 5.52 4.70 -13.18
C ALA A 329 5.13 3.48 -12.33
N ALA A 330 4.05 3.55 -11.55
CA ALA A 330 3.60 2.46 -10.70
C ALA A 330 2.98 1.29 -11.50
N ALA A 331 2.62 1.52 -12.77
CA ALA A 331 2.06 0.55 -13.70
C ALA A 331 2.64 0.77 -15.11
N GLU A 332 2.12 0.06 -16.12
CA GLU A 332 2.65 0.03 -17.49
C GLU A 332 2.41 1.31 -18.33
N PHE A 333 1.67 2.28 -17.79
CA PHE A 333 1.32 3.51 -18.51
C PHE A 333 2.54 4.44 -18.67
N LYS A 334 2.86 4.79 -19.92
CA LYS A 334 3.97 5.71 -20.25
C LYS A 334 3.46 7.14 -20.49
N GLY A 335 4.24 8.13 -20.07
CA GLY A 335 3.98 9.56 -20.31
C GLY A 335 3.21 10.25 -19.17
N LYS A 336 2.87 11.53 -19.40
CA LYS A 336 2.07 12.38 -18.48
C LYS A 336 0.67 12.59 -19.04
N VAL A 337 -0.15 11.55 -19.02
CA VAL A 337 -1.54 11.61 -19.50
C VAL A 337 -2.49 11.67 -18.31
N ILE A 338 -3.51 12.55 -18.36
CA ILE A 338 -4.53 12.62 -17.32
C ILE A 338 -5.53 11.48 -17.49
N MET A 339 -5.52 10.54 -16.57
CA MET A 339 -6.37 9.35 -16.57
C MET A 339 -7.44 9.44 -15.49
N HIS A 340 -8.58 8.80 -15.71
CA HIS A 340 -9.53 8.52 -14.62
C HIS A 340 -8.94 7.48 -13.67
N ASP A 341 -9.10 7.73 -12.37
CA ASP A 341 -8.76 6.81 -11.29
C ASP A 341 -9.76 7.00 -10.13
N PRO A 342 -11.04 6.61 -10.33
CA PRO A 342 -12.09 6.80 -9.33
C PRO A 342 -11.69 6.16 -8.00
N PHE A 343 -11.80 6.93 -6.90
CA PHE A 343 -11.43 6.51 -5.54
C PHE A 343 -9.97 6.01 -5.40
N ALA A 344 -9.09 6.31 -6.37
CA ALA A 344 -7.79 5.67 -6.50
C ALA A 344 -7.84 4.11 -6.60
N MET A 345 -9.00 3.56 -6.97
CA MET A 345 -9.31 2.13 -6.97
C MET A 345 -9.36 1.51 -8.37
N ARG A 346 -9.08 2.28 -9.45
CA ARG A 346 -9.17 1.77 -10.82
C ARG A 346 -8.48 0.41 -11.05
N PRO A 347 -7.24 0.17 -10.60
CA PRO A 347 -6.58 -1.12 -10.81
C PRO A 347 -6.93 -2.17 -9.75
N PHE A 348 -7.86 -1.86 -8.84
CA PHE A 348 -8.10 -2.60 -7.59
C PHE A 348 -9.56 -2.96 -7.32
N PHE A 349 -10.51 -2.55 -8.16
CA PHE A 349 -11.90 -3.00 -8.02
C PHE A 349 -11.99 -4.52 -8.09
N GLY A 350 -12.59 -5.15 -7.07
CA GLY A 350 -12.88 -6.58 -7.06
C GLY A 350 -14.17 -6.95 -7.78
N TYR A 351 -15.06 -5.99 -7.99
CA TYR A 351 -16.39 -6.17 -8.57
C TYR A 351 -16.80 -4.94 -9.39
N ASN A 352 -18.02 -4.95 -9.94
CA ASN A 352 -18.53 -3.89 -10.80
C ASN A 352 -18.45 -2.50 -10.13
N PHE A 353 -17.83 -1.54 -10.81
CA PHE A 353 -17.64 -0.17 -10.30
C PHE A 353 -18.95 0.57 -9.99
N GLY A 354 -20.00 0.40 -10.79
CA GLY A 354 -21.31 1.00 -10.52
C GLY A 354 -21.91 0.48 -9.20
N GLN A 355 -21.81 -0.83 -8.97
CA GLN A 355 -22.22 -1.43 -7.71
C GLN A 355 -21.32 -1.01 -6.54
N TYR A 356 -20.07 -0.65 -6.81
CA TYR A 356 -19.17 -0.08 -5.81
C TYR A 356 -19.61 1.33 -5.40
N LEU A 357 -20.02 2.16 -6.35
CA LEU A 357 -20.62 3.47 -6.05
C LEU A 357 -21.93 3.33 -5.27
N GLU A 358 -22.81 2.41 -5.68
CA GLU A 358 -24.05 2.10 -4.94
C GLU A 358 -23.76 1.69 -3.50
N HIS A 359 -22.71 0.88 -3.28
CA HIS A 359 -22.27 0.48 -1.94
C HIS A 359 -21.81 1.67 -1.10
N TRP A 360 -20.99 2.55 -1.67
CA TRP A 360 -20.58 3.81 -1.02
C TRP A 360 -21.76 4.72 -0.69
N LEU A 361 -22.72 4.89 -1.62
CA LEU A 361 -23.94 5.67 -1.39
C LEU A 361 -24.81 5.05 -0.28
N SER A 362 -24.87 3.72 -0.21
CA SER A 362 -25.65 3.02 0.82
C SER A 362 -25.16 3.27 2.24
N MET A 363 -23.89 3.70 2.41
CA MET A 363 -23.34 4.03 3.73
C MET A 363 -24.02 5.22 4.38
N ASN A 364 -24.61 6.14 3.61
CA ASN A 364 -25.39 7.27 4.14
C ASN A 364 -26.65 6.83 4.91
N LYS A 365 -27.09 5.58 4.74
CA LYS A 365 -28.27 5.05 5.45
C LYS A 365 -27.93 4.51 6.85
N LYS A 366 -26.66 4.56 7.26
CA LYS A 366 -26.23 4.10 8.59
C LYS A 366 -26.27 5.26 9.59
N PRO A 367 -26.62 5.01 10.87
CA PRO A 367 -26.71 6.07 11.87
C PRO A 367 -25.38 6.82 11.99
N GLY A 368 -25.40 8.16 11.89
CA GLY A 368 -24.23 9.02 12.10
C GLY A 368 -23.51 9.54 10.86
N VAL A 369 -24.03 9.29 9.66
CA VAL A 369 -23.62 9.94 8.40
C VAL A 369 -24.62 11.03 8.03
#